data_AF-A0A962Y6T8-F1
#
_entry.id   AF-A0A962Y6T8-F1
#
_cell.length_a   1.000
_cell.length_b   1.000
_cell.length_c   1.000
_cell.angle_alpha   90.00
_cell.angle_beta   90.00
_cell.angle_gamma   90.00
#
_symmetry.space_group_name_H-M   'P 1'
#
loop_
_entity.id
_entity.type
_entity.pdbx_description
1 polymer ?
#
loop_
_entity_poly.entity_id
_entity_poly.type
_entity_poly.pdbx_seq_one_letter_code
_entity_poly.pdbx_strand_id
1 'polypeptide(L)'
;EVIQGNLRSRQEAAEQAREIITFQVDEFLAWMRSLDAVGLIQDYRRQAHAIRDEVLGKAQRMLECGKPADEVLAFLAQTLTNKLLHTPSTQLREAGSNGHHELLEAANALFQLGHGNAGND
;
A
#
# COMPACT_ATOMS: atom_id res chain seq x y z
N GLU A 1 20.17 29.85 48.77
CA GLU A 1 18.92 29.22 48.31
C GLU A 1 18.55 29.50 46.85
N VAL A 2 18.74 30.73 46.33
CA VAL A 2 18.38 31.11 44.94
C VAL A 2 19.05 30.24 43.84
N ILE A 3 20.26 29.73 44.08
CA ILE A 3 21.02 28.91 43.12
C ILE A 3 20.40 27.51 42.94
N GLN A 4 19.94 26.87 44.02
CA GLN A 4 19.33 25.54 43.95
C GLN A 4 17.94 25.59 43.29
N GLY A 5 17.16 26.66 43.53
CA GLY A 5 15.90 26.89 42.83
C GLY A 5 16.07 27.11 41.33
N ASN A 6 17.10 27.85 40.92
CA ASN A 6 17.46 28.04 39.51
C ASN A 6 17.86 26.73 38.83
N LEU A 7 18.63 25.88 39.52
CA LEU A 7 19.05 24.59 38.98
C LEU A 7 17.87 23.64 38.78
N ARG A 8 16.95 23.59 39.75
CA ARG A 8 15.72 22.78 39.67
C ARG A 8 14.80 23.26 38.53
N SER A 9 14.58 24.57 38.43
CA SER A 9 13.78 25.16 37.34
C SER A 9 14.38 24.89 35.96
N ARG A 10 15.72 24.93 35.83
CA ARG A 10 16.40 24.56 34.58
C ARG A 10 16.26 23.07 34.25
N GLN A 11 16.28 22.19 35.25
CA GLN A 11 16.07 20.76 35.05
C GLN A 11 14.64 20.46 34.62
N GLU A 12 13.64 21.08 35.25
CA GLU A 12 12.23 20.96 34.89
C GLU A 12 11.98 21.48 33.46
N ALA A 13 12.52 22.64 33.11
CA ALA A 13 12.43 23.19 31.75
C ALA A 13 13.12 22.30 30.71
N ALA A 14 14.26 21.68 31.06
CA ALA A 14 14.94 20.74 30.18
C ALA A 14 14.15 19.43 29.99
N GLU A 15 13.43 18.97 31.02
CA GLU A 15 12.54 17.81 30.91
C GLU A 15 11.35 18.10 30.02
N GLN A 16 10.68 19.24 30.22
CA GLN A 16 9.59 19.69 29.37
C GLN A 16 10.03 19.83 27.91
N ALA A 17 11.23 20.36 27.66
CA ALA A 17 11.80 20.43 26.33
C ALA A 17 12.03 19.03 25.71
N ARG A 18 12.49 18.04 26.50
CA ARG A 18 12.65 16.65 26.03
C ARG A 18 11.32 15.99 25.67
N GLU A 19 10.27 16.23 26.46
CA GLU A 19 8.94 15.71 26.17
C GLU A 19 8.38 16.29 24.87
N ILE A 20 8.51 17.61 24.68
CA ILE A 20 8.10 18.29 23.44
C ILE A 20 8.88 17.75 22.24
N ILE A 21 10.19 17.57 22.37
CA ILE A 21 11.03 17.03 21.29
C ILE A 21 10.60 15.60 20.93
N THR A 22 10.40 14.74 21.94
CA THR A 22 9.98 13.34 21.71
C THR A 22 8.65 13.29 20.96
N PHE A 23 7.66 14.06 21.41
CA PHE A 23 6.36 14.15 20.75
C PHE A 23 6.47 14.62 19.28
N GLN A 24 7.25 15.67 19.03
CA GLN A 24 7.42 16.21 17.68
C GLN A 24 8.20 15.27 16.75
N VAL A 25 9.14 14.49 17.29
CA VAL A 25 9.85 13.45 16.53
C VAL A 25 8.87 12.35 16.12
N ASP A 26 8.00 11.90 17.02
CA ASP A 26 7.01 10.88 16.72
C ASP A 26 6.01 11.34 15.64
N GLU A 27 5.50 12.58 15.74
CA GLU A 27 4.64 13.20 14.73
C GLU A 27 5.34 13.33 13.37
N PHE A 28 6.61 13.75 13.37
CA PHE A 28 7.39 13.86 12.14
C PHE A 28 7.62 12.51 11.48
N LEU A 29 7.94 11.47 12.25
CA LEU A 29 8.10 10.10 11.74
C LEU A 29 6.77 9.53 11.23
N ALA A 30 5.65 9.82 11.90
CA ALA A 30 4.32 9.45 11.43
C ALA A 30 3.97 10.12 10.10
N TRP A 31 4.27 11.42 9.98
CA TRP A 31 4.10 12.17 8.74
C TRP A 31 5.00 11.62 7.61
N MET A 32 6.25 11.30 7.89
CA MET A 32 7.17 10.70 6.90
C MET A 32 6.67 9.34 6.40
N ARG A 33 6.22 8.45 7.30
CA ARG A 33 5.58 7.18 6.94
C ARG A 33 4.32 7.38 6.08
N SER A 34 3.56 8.45 6.33
CA SER A 34 2.38 8.79 5.54
C SER A 34 2.73 9.18 4.10
N LEU A 35 3.86 9.87 3.90
CA LEU A 35 4.36 10.25 2.56
C LEU A 35 4.79 9.03 1.75
N ASP A 36 5.45 8.05 2.39
CA ASP A 36 5.88 6.80 1.74
C ASP A 36 4.70 5.99 1.20
N ALA A 37 3.61 5.92 1.96
CA ALA A 37 2.39 5.24 1.53
C ALA A 37 1.75 5.93 0.31
N VAL A 38 1.77 7.27 0.25
CA VAL A 38 1.21 8.03 -0.87
C VAL A 38 1.96 7.73 -2.17
N GLY A 39 3.29 7.70 -2.14
CA GLY A 39 4.11 7.37 -3.31
C GLY A 39 3.80 5.97 -3.84
N LEU A 40 3.76 4.98 -2.95
CA LEU A 40 3.43 3.60 -3.32
C LEU A 40 2.03 3.48 -3.95
N ILE A 41 1.03 4.15 -3.36
CA ILE A 41 -0.35 4.16 -3.90
C ILE A 41 -0.39 4.80 -5.29
N GLN A 42 0.32 5.91 -5.49
CA GLN A 42 0.38 6.59 -6.79
C GLN A 42 1.00 5.68 -7.86
N ASP A 43 2.12 5.04 -7.55
CA ASP A 43 2.80 4.16 -8.51
C ASP A 43 1.99 2.91 -8.82
N TYR A 44 1.34 2.30 -7.83
CA TYR A 44 0.43 1.18 -8.04
C TYR A 44 -0.75 1.55 -8.96
N ARG A 45 -1.39 2.70 -8.70
CA ARG A 45 -2.49 3.20 -9.56
C ARG A 45 -2.00 3.52 -10.97
N ARG A 46 -0.83 4.14 -11.11
CA ARG A 46 -0.23 4.45 -12.41
C ARG A 46 0.00 3.19 -13.23
N GLN A 47 0.54 2.14 -12.61
CA GLN A 47 0.74 0.85 -13.25
C GLN A 47 -0.59 0.24 -13.70
N ALA A 48 -1.61 0.24 -12.84
CA ALA A 48 -2.95 -0.28 -13.18
C ALA A 48 -3.60 0.49 -14.35
N HIS A 49 -3.46 1.82 -14.37
CA HIS A 49 -3.97 2.65 -15.47
C HIS A 49 -3.24 2.38 -16.79
N ALA A 50 -1.92 2.22 -16.76
CA ALA A 50 -1.15 1.88 -17.95
C ALA A 50 -1.61 0.54 -18.56
N ILE A 51 -1.86 -0.47 -17.70
CA ILE A 51 -2.41 -1.76 -18.14
C ILE A 51 -3.80 -1.59 -18.75
N ARG A 52 -4.70 -0.83 -18.10
CA ARG A 52 -6.04 -0.54 -18.62
C ARG A 52 -5.96 0.08 -20.02
N ASP A 53 -5.14 1.11 -20.19
CA ASP A 53 -5.05 1.86 -21.45
C ASP A 53 -4.46 0.99 -22.58
N GLU A 54 -3.50 0.11 -22.26
CA GLU A 54 -2.97 -0.88 -23.21
C GLU A 54 -4.06 -1.84 -23.71
N VAL A 55 -4.83 -2.44 -22.79
CA VAL A 55 -5.85 -3.43 -23.15
C VAL A 55 -7.04 -2.77 -23.85
N LEU A 56 -7.44 -1.57 -23.39
CA LEU A 56 -8.49 -0.79 -24.02
C LEU A 56 -8.14 -0.42 -25.46
N GLY A 57 -6.90 0.02 -25.71
CA GLY A 57 -6.44 0.33 -27.07
C GLY A 57 -6.50 -0.89 -28.01
N LYS A 58 -6.20 -2.10 -27.51
CA LYS A 58 -6.36 -3.34 -28.30
C LYS A 58 -7.82 -3.65 -28.57
N ALA A 59 -8.69 -3.51 -27.57
CA ALA A 59 -10.13 -3.73 -27.70
C ALA A 59 -10.76 -2.77 -28.71
N GLN A 60 -10.37 -1.49 -28.69
CA GLN A 60 -10.82 -0.48 -29.65
C GLN A 60 -10.42 -0.86 -31.09
N ARG A 61 -9.17 -1.26 -31.31
CA ARG A 61 -8.73 -1.75 -32.64
C ARG A 61 -9.53 -2.96 -33.11
N MET A 62 -9.89 -3.88 -32.21
CA MET A 62 -10.72 -5.02 -32.57
C MET A 62 -12.12 -4.58 -33.06
N LEU A 63 -12.73 -3.61 -32.39
CA LEU A 63 -14.01 -3.02 -32.83
C LEU A 63 -13.88 -2.35 -34.20
N GLU A 64 -12.81 -1.57 -34.41
CA GLU A 64 -12.53 -0.92 -35.69
C GLU A 64 -12.33 -1.94 -36.82
N CYS A 65 -11.76 -3.10 -36.51
CA CYS A 65 -11.64 -4.23 -37.44
C CYS A 65 -12.95 -5.02 -37.63
N GLY A 66 -14.07 -4.58 -37.06
CA GLY A 66 -15.39 -5.20 -37.23
C GLY A 66 -15.62 -6.44 -36.37
N LYS A 67 -14.84 -6.64 -35.29
CA LYS A 67 -15.09 -7.74 -34.35
C LYS A 67 -16.42 -7.55 -33.61
N PRO A 68 -17.17 -8.64 -33.35
CA PRO A 68 -18.37 -8.59 -32.52
C PRO A 68 -18.11 -7.97 -31.15
N ALA A 69 -19.00 -7.08 -30.70
CA ALA A 69 -18.79 -6.32 -29.47
C ALA A 69 -18.72 -7.21 -28.21
N ASP A 70 -19.47 -8.30 -28.19
CA ASP A 70 -19.43 -9.33 -27.14
C ASP A 70 -18.05 -10.02 -27.06
N GLU A 71 -17.45 -10.38 -28.20
CA GLU A 71 -16.09 -10.94 -28.27
C GLU A 71 -15.06 -9.93 -27.73
N VAL A 72 -15.19 -8.66 -28.11
CA VAL A 72 -14.28 -7.60 -27.66
C VAL A 72 -14.39 -7.35 -26.15
N LEU A 73 -15.61 -7.29 -25.62
CA LEU A 73 -15.84 -7.08 -24.19
C LEU A 73 -15.30 -8.26 -23.37
N ALA A 74 -15.51 -9.49 -23.83
CA ALA A 74 -14.94 -10.68 -23.21
C ALA A 74 -13.39 -10.63 -23.22
N PHE A 75 -12.80 -10.26 -24.35
CA PHE A 75 -11.35 -10.06 -24.47
C PHE A 75 -10.83 -9.01 -23.48
N LEU A 76 -11.47 -7.84 -23.41
CA LEU A 76 -11.09 -6.75 -22.52
C LEU A 76 -11.15 -7.19 -21.06
N ALA A 77 -12.27 -7.77 -20.63
CA ALA A 77 -12.49 -8.20 -19.25
C ALA A 77 -11.47 -9.25 -18.83
N GLN A 78 -11.27 -10.29 -19.65
CA GLN A 78 -10.34 -11.37 -19.33
C GLN A 78 -8.89 -10.89 -19.31
N THR A 79 -8.49 -10.14 -20.34
CA THR A 79 -7.09 -9.70 -20.50
C THR A 79 -6.70 -8.69 -19.44
N LEU A 80 -7.59 -7.73 -19.12
CA LEU A 80 -7.35 -6.74 -18.07
C LEU A 80 -7.21 -7.41 -16.71
N THR A 81 -8.16 -8.29 -16.36
CA THR A 81 -8.15 -9.01 -15.08
C THR A 81 -6.89 -9.84 -14.93
N ASN A 82 -6.53 -10.63 -15.95
CA ASN A 82 -5.32 -11.45 -15.92
C ASN A 82 -4.05 -10.62 -15.76
N LYS A 83 -3.92 -9.49 -16.49
CA LYS A 83 -2.75 -8.62 -16.40
C LYS A 83 -2.63 -7.95 -15.03
N LEU A 84 -3.74 -7.48 -14.45
CA LEU A 84 -3.74 -6.87 -13.12
C LEU A 84 -3.38 -7.88 -12.02
N LEU A 85 -3.85 -9.13 -12.12
CA LEU A 85 -3.65 -10.15 -11.10
C LEU A 85 -2.33 -10.91 -11.22
N HIS A 86 -1.69 -10.91 -12.40
CA HIS A 86 -0.49 -11.72 -12.65
C HIS A 86 0.65 -11.43 -11.67
N THR A 87 1.06 -10.15 -11.57
CA THR A 87 2.20 -9.77 -10.73
C THR A 87 1.93 -10.02 -9.25
N PRO A 88 0.81 -9.55 -8.64
CA PRO A 88 0.49 -9.86 -7.25
C PRO A 88 0.43 -11.37 -6.97
N SER A 89 -0.22 -12.14 -7.85
CA SER A 89 -0.35 -13.60 -7.66
C SER A 89 1.01 -14.31 -7.70
N THR A 90 1.91 -13.86 -8.58
CA THR A 90 3.26 -14.41 -8.68
C THR A 90 4.08 -14.09 -7.44
N GLN A 91 4.05 -12.82 -6.98
CA GLN A 91 4.76 -12.39 -5.78
C GLN A 91 4.26 -13.10 -4.51
N LEU A 92 2.94 -13.30 -4.38
CA LEU A 92 2.38 -14.07 -3.27
C LEU A 92 2.83 -15.54 -3.27
N ARG A 93 2.89 -16.16 -4.46
CA ARG A 93 3.37 -17.54 -4.59
C ARG A 93 4.84 -17.65 -4.19
N GLU A 94 5.68 -16.74 -4.67
CA GLU A 94 7.11 -16.67 -4.32
C GLU A 94 7.29 -16.43 -2.81
N ALA A 95 6.52 -15.52 -2.21
CA ALA A 95 6.53 -15.27 -0.77
C ALA A 95 6.19 -16.53 0.03
N GLY A 96 5.18 -17.30 -0.39
CA GLY A 96 4.83 -18.58 0.21
C GLY A 96 5.93 -19.63 0.07
N SER A 97 6.57 -19.74 -1.09
CA SER A 97 7.69 -20.67 -1.31
C SER A 97 8.95 -20.31 -0.51
N ASN A 98 9.19 -19.03 -0.28
CA ASN A 98 10.36 -18.54 0.45
C ASN A 98 10.11 -18.36 1.96
N GLY A 99 8.91 -18.68 2.46
CA GLY A 99 8.56 -18.58 3.88
C GLY A 99 8.40 -17.14 4.40
N HIS A 100 8.14 -16.17 3.53
CA HIS A 100 7.94 -14.76 3.89
C HIS A 100 6.54 -14.52 4.49
N HIS A 101 6.30 -15.03 5.70
CA HIS A 101 4.98 -15.00 6.33
C HIS A 101 4.45 -13.58 6.56
N GLU A 102 5.31 -12.64 6.98
CA GLU A 102 4.93 -11.24 7.21
C GLU A 102 4.35 -10.56 5.95
N LEU A 103 4.89 -10.88 4.77
CA LEU A 103 4.38 -10.35 3.50
C LEU A 103 3.01 -10.93 3.17
N LEU A 104 2.76 -12.19 3.51
CA LEU A 104 1.44 -12.82 3.32
C LEU A 104 0.40 -12.23 4.26
N GLU A 105 0.76 -11.97 5.53
CA GLU A 105 -0.12 -11.29 6.49
C GLU A 105 -0.43 -9.86 6.05
N ALA A 106 0.59 -9.10 5.65
CA ALA A 106 0.42 -7.75 5.12
C ALA A 106 -0.46 -7.74 3.86
N ALA A 107 -0.30 -8.72 2.96
CA ALA A 107 -1.16 -8.85 1.79
C ALA A 107 -2.61 -9.21 2.16
N ASN A 108 -2.83 -10.10 3.13
CA ASN A 108 -4.16 -10.43 3.62
C ASN A 108 -4.86 -9.20 4.22
N ALA A 109 -4.12 -8.36 4.96
CA ALA A 109 -4.61 -7.09 5.48
C ALA A 109 -4.89 -6.07 4.35
N LEU A 110 -3.98 -5.93 3.39
CA LEU A 110 -4.11 -5.00 2.26
C LEU A 110 -5.30 -5.34 1.35
N PHE A 111 -5.48 -6.62 1.04
CA PHE A 111 -6.56 -7.11 0.17
C PHE A 111 -7.84 -7.47 0.92
N GLN A 112 -7.83 -7.41 2.26
CA GLN A 112 -8.95 -7.77 3.14
C GLN A 112 -9.50 -9.18 2.87
N LEU A 113 -8.61 -10.17 2.71
CA LEU A 113 -8.99 -11.53 2.27
C LEU A 113 -9.45 -12.47 3.39
N GLY A 114 -9.54 -12.01 4.64
CA GLY A 114 -10.29 -12.69 5.71
C GLY A 114 -9.82 -14.11 6.03
N HIS A 115 -8.55 -14.45 5.80
CA HIS A 115 -8.01 -15.75 6.24
C HIS A 115 -7.71 -15.73 7.75
N GLY A 116 -8.76 -15.74 8.56
CA GLY A 116 -8.71 -15.79 10.03
C GLY A 116 -10.12 -15.87 10.61
N ASN A 117 -10.49 -17.08 11.07
CA ASN A 117 -11.72 -17.45 11.77
C ASN A 117 -12.92 -17.98 10.95
N ALA A 118 -12.70 -19.10 10.24
CA ALA A 118 -13.75 -20.10 10.01
C ALA A 118 -13.34 -21.39 10.73
N GLY A 119 -13.36 -21.36 12.07
CA GLY A 119 -13.02 -22.51 12.89
C GLY A 119 -12.78 -22.17 14.36
N ASN A 120 -13.83 -21.79 15.09
CA ASN A 120 -14.21 -22.37 16.38
C ASN A 120 -15.50 -21.67 16.88
N ASP A 121 -16.58 -22.47 17.00
CA ASP A 121 -17.88 -22.22 17.66
C ASP A 121 -18.77 -21.05 17.22
#